data_AF-A0AAU2NK39-F1
#
_entry.id   AF-A0AAU2NK39-F1
#
_cell.length_a   1.000
_cell.length_b   1.000
_cell.length_c   1.000
_cell.angle_alpha   90.00
_cell.angle_beta   90.00
_cell.angle_gamma   90.00
#
_symmetry.space_group_name_H-M   'P 1'
#
loop_
_entity.id
_entity.type
_entity.pdbx_description
1 polymer ?
#
loop_
_entity_poly.entity_id
_entity_poly.type
_entity_poly.pdbx_seq_one_letter_code
_entity_poly.pdbx_strand_id
1 'polypeptide(L)'
;MPGAQESRARVARRIATAAAYGGGGLGLLGVGLVGLLVTESRLAVQAIGILDGDPPKADGVYGEAFADGADPQPPLVLAFLGDSTAAGLGVLRARETPGALLAAGLASVAERPVRLVNVARSGGRSGDLSGQLELALPHRPDIAVIMVGANDVTRHSPAQLAVRQLGEAVAALRANGCEVVVGTCPDLGTIKPVRPPLRWVARRLSRQLAAAQTIAVVEAGGRTVSLGSLLGPEFAARPEMFAADRYHPSAQGYATAAMAVLPSLCAMLGLWPEEERPAGPVPGETVLPVAVAAAAAAGRAGSEVTAVGTGAAAGRWALLRHRLRVGLPGAWAMEEPTGAPVATPPAEPPVQPPATAEPVAEDGNTSASSHAGAGDA
;
A
#
# COMPACT_ATOMS: atom_id res chain seq x y z
N MET A 1 -20.03 -7.67 58.01
CA MET A 1 -20.26 -6.36 57.34
C MET A 1 -21.39 -6.49 56.32
N PRO A 2 -22.67 -6.38 56.73
CA PRO A 2 -23.84 -6.62 55.87
C PRO A 2 -24.18 -5.46 54.92
N GLY A 3 -23.71 -4.23 55.20
CA GLY A 3 -24.12 -3.02 54.47
C GLY A 3 -23.60 -2.89 53.02
N ALA A 4 -22.57 -3.64 52.64
CA ALA A 4 -22.00 -3.57 51.29
C ALA A 4 -22.84 -4.32 50.23
N GLN A 5 -23.52 -5.40 50.62
CA GLN A 5 -24.38 -6.18 49.72
C GLN A 5 -25.72 -5.47 49.45
N GLU A 6 -26.31 -4.82 50.46
CA GLU A 6 -27.55 -4.07 50.28
C GLU A 6 -27.35 -2.77 49.46
N SER A 7 -26.16 -2.16 49.53
CA SER A 7 -25.79 -1.00 48.71
C SER A 7 -25.71 -1.38 47.22
N ARG A 8 -25.07 -2.51 46.89
CA ARG A 8 -24.99 -3.04 45.53
C ARG A 8 -26.36 -3.43 44.97
N ALA A 9 -27.21 -4.04 45.78
CA ALA A 9 -28.58 -4.39 45.38
C ALA A 9 -29.44 -3.15 45.09
N ARG A 10 -29.32 -2.07 45.88
CA ARG A 10 -30.02 -0.80 45.63
C ARG A 10 -29.51 -0.06 44.39
N VAL A 11 -28.21 -0.10 44.13
CA VAL A 11 -27.62 0.49 42.90
C VAL A 11 -28.06 -0.29 41.66
N ALA A 12 -28.00 -1.62 41.70
CA ALA A 12 -28.49 -2.47 40.61
C ALA A 12 -29.98 -2.23 40.33
N ARG A 13 -30.80 -2.10 41.38
CA ARG A 13 -32.24 -1.84 41.26
C ARG A 13 -32.54 -0.44 40.73
N ARG A 14 -31.72 0.57 41.03
CA ARG A 14 -31.80 1.94 40.47
C ARG A 14 -31.41 2.01 39.00
N ILE A 15 -30.39 1.26 38.59
CA ILE A 15 -29.98 1.15 37.18
C ILE A 15 -31.08 0.44 36.37
N ALA A 16 -31.65 -0.64 36.91
CA ALA A 16 -32.75 -1.37 36.29
C ALA A 16 -34.04 -0.53 36.17
N THR A 17 -34.36 0.29 37.17
CA THR A 17 -35.54 1.17 37.13
C THR A 17 -35.35 2.39 36.22
N ALA A 18 -34.14 2.95 36.13
CA ALA A 18 -33.81 3.98 35.15
C ALA A 18 -33.91 3.46 33.70
N ALA A 19 -33.51 2.21 33.46
CA ALA A 19 -33.69 1.53 32.18
C ALA A 19 -35.17 1.23 31.87
N ALA A 20 -36.01 1.00 32.86
CA ALA A 20 -37.42 0.65 32.64
C ALA A 20 -38.33 1.87 32.38
N TYR A 21 -38.04 3.05 32.94
CA TYR A 21 -39.01 4.16 32.97
C TYR A 21 -38.54 5.51 32.39
N GLY A 22 -37.26 5.69 32.04
CA GLY A 22 -36.74 7.01 31.61
C GLY A 22 -36.04 7.09 30.24
N GLY A 23 -35.69 5.96 29.62
CA GLY A 23 -34.89 5.97 28.38
C GLY A 23 -34.59 4.58 27.80
N GLY A 24 -35.44 3.59 28.10
CA GLY A 24 -35.15 2.16 27.95
C GLY A 24 -34.86 1.68 26.54
N GLY A 25 -35.54 2.22 25.52
CA GLY A 25 -35.31 1.80 24.13
C GLY A 25 -33.93 2.18 23.60
N LEU A 26 -33.52 3.43 23.77
CA LEU A 26 -32.22 3.93 23.29
C LEU A 26 -31.04 3.36 24.08
N GLY A 27 -31.19 3.20 25.40
CA GLY A 27 -30.17 2.60 26.26
C GLY A 27 -29.94 1.12 25.95
N LEU A 28 -31.00 0.33 25.78
CA LEU A 28 -30.90 -1.09 25.43
C LEU A 28 -30.40 -1.30 24.00
N LEU A 29 -30.84 -0.49 23.03
CA LEU A 29 -30.32 -0.52 21.66
C LEU A 29 -28.83 -0.16 21.60
N GLY A 30 -28.40 0.86 22.36
CA GLY A 30 -26.99 1.25 22.47
C GLY A 30 -26.12 0.15 23.07
N VAL A 31 -26.56 -0.46 24.17
CA VAL A 31 -25.85 -1.60 24.79
C VAL A 31 -25.81 -2.81 23.86
N GLY A 32 -26.91 -3.11 23.15
CA GLY A 32 -26.96 -4.18 22.15
C GLY A 32 -25.99 -3.97 21.00
N LEU A 33 -25.91 -2.75 20.46
CA LEU A 33 -24.97 -2.40 19.39
C LEU A 33 -23.51 -2.51 19.84
N VAL A 34 -23.18 -2.02 21.05
CA VAL A 34 -21.84 -2.17 21.62
C VAL A 34 -21.49 -3.64 21.80
N GLY A 35 -22.41 -4.45 22.34
CA GLY A 35 -22.24 -5.89 22.47
C GLY A 35 -22.01 -6.61 21.14
N LEU A 36 -22.73 -6.20 20.09
CA LEU A 36 -22.53 -6.71 18.73
C LEU A 36 -21.13 -6.37 18.20
N LEU A 37 -20.71 -5.10 18.31
CA LEU A 37 -19.39 -4.66 17.86
C LEU A 37 -18.24 -5.38 18.59
N VAL A 38 -18.37 -5.59 19.90
CA VAL A 38 -17.39 -6.35 20.70
C VAL A 38 -17.35 -7.82 20.25
N THR A 39 -18.51 -8.43 20.00
CA THR A 39 -18.58 -9.81 19.50
C THR A 39 -17.94 -9.94 18.11
N GLU A 40 -18.29 -9.04 17.18
CA GLU A 40 -17.68 -9.02 15.84
C GLU A 40 -16.17 -8.78 15.89
N SER A 41 -15.69 -7.94 16.82
CA SER A 41 -14.26 -7.69 17.00
C SER A 41 -13.54 -8.97 17.43
N ARG A 42 -14.10 -9.71 18.39
CA ARG A 42 -13.54 -11.00 18.82
C ARG A 42 -13.53 -12.02 17.68
N LEU A 43 -14.62 -12.13 16.93
CA LEU A 43 -14.70 -13.03 15.77
C LEU A 43 -13.70 -12.63 14.67
N ALA A 44 -13.52 -11.33 14.44
CA ALA A 44 -12.54 -10.83 13.48
C ALA A 44 -11.12 -11.17 13.93
N VAL A 45 -10.77 -10.94 15.20
CA VAL A 45 -9.45 -11.30 15.77
C VAL A 45 -9.21 -12.80 15.69
N GLN A 46 -10.20 -13.64 15.97
CA GLN A 46 -10.08 -15.10 15.83
C GLN A 46 -9.93 -15.54 14.38
N ALA A 47 -10.54 -14.83 13.44
CA ALA A 47 -10.43 -15.12 12.02
C ALA A 47 -9.13 -14.54 11.41
N ILE A 48 -8.57 -13.47 11.97
CA ILE A 48 -7.24 -13.00 11.58
C ILE A 48 -6.25 -14.05 12.06
N GLY A 49 -5.50 -14.63 11.12
CA GLY A 49 -4.46 -15.59 11.47
C GLY A 49 -3.37 -14.92 12.30
N ILE A 50 -2.62 -15.72 13.07
CA ILE A 50 -1.38 -15.26 13.66
C ILE A 50 -0.28 -15.62 12.67
N LEU A 51 0.49 -14.62 12.23
CA LEU A 51 1.76 -14.89 11.57
C LEU A 51 2.78 -15.16 12.67
N ASP A 52 3.30 -16.39 12.69
CA ASP A 52 4.38 -16.77 13.59
C ASP A 52 5.72 -16.22 13.07
N GLY A 53 6.51 -15.65 13.98
CA GLY A 53 7.86 -15.18 13.69
C GLY A 53 8.00 -13.67 13.47
N ASP A 54 9.23 -13.21 13.56
CA ASP A 54 9.59 -11.83 13.24
C ASP A 54 9.64 -11.62 11.72
N PRO A 55 9.30 -10.42 11.23
CA PRO A 55 9.48 -10.10 9.81
C PRO A 55 10.95 -10.27 9.39
N PRO A 56 11.22 -10.66 8.14
CA PRO A 56 12.58 -10.87 7.68
C PRO A 56 13.38 -9.56 7.73
N LYS A 57 14.58 -9.61 8.32
CA LYS A 57 15.48 -8.46 8.41
C LYS A 57 15.94 -8.04 7.02
N ALA A 58 15.69 -6.78 6.66
CA ALA A 58 15.97 -6.24 5.34
C ALA A 58 17.05 -5.15 5.33
N ASP A 59 17.56 -4.73 6.49
CA ASP A 59 18.66 -3.78 6.62
C ASP A 59 19.86 -4.19 5.75
N GLY A 60 20.43 -3.22 5.04
CA GLY A 60 21.51 -3.48 4.09
C GLY A 60 21.65 -2.38 3.05
N VAL A 61 22.60 -2.54 2.15
CA VAL A 61 22.83 -1.64 1.01
C VAL A 61 22.20 -2.25 -0.24
N TYR A 62 21.43 -1.44 -0.95
CA TYR A 62 20.73 -1.80 -2.17
C TYR A 62 21.32 -1.01 -3.33
N GLY A 63 21.45 -1.64 -4.50
CA GLY A 63 21.98 -0.99 -5.69
C GLY A 63 23.49 -0.75 -5.65
N GLU A 64 24.27 -1.66 -5.06
CA GLU A 64 25.74 -1.56 -5.04
C GLU A 64 26.36 -1.46 -6.45
N ALA A 65 25.68 -1.99 -7.47
CA ALA A 65 26.07 -1.84 -8.87
C ALA A 65 26.09 -0.38 -9.36
N PHE A 66 25.40 0.53 -8.65
CA PHE A 66 25.41 1.97 -8.93
C PHE A 66 26.50 2.72 -8.14
N ALA A 67 27.33 2.02 -7.37
CA ALA A 67 28.47 2.65 -6.72
C ALA A 67 29.50 3.03 -7.79
N ASP A 68 29.76 4.33 -7.96
CA ASP A 68 30.85 4.79 -8.80
C ASP A 68 32.19 4.60 -8.06
N GLY A 69 33.04 3.74 -8.59
CA GLY A 69 34.38 3.53 -8.06
C GLY A 69 35.34 4.70 -8.30
N ALA A 70 35.03 5.59 -9.25
CA ALA A 70 35.81 6.78 -9.57
C ALA A 70 35.42 8.00 -8.71
N ASP A 71 34.13 8.15 -8.37
CA ASP A 71 33.62 9.17 -7.44
C ASP A 71 32.70 8.53 -6.37
N PRO A 72 33.28 7.93 -5.31
CA PRO A 72 32.50 7.20 -4.31
C PRO A 72 31.67 8.16 -3.45
N GLN A 73 30.44 8.43 -3.87
CA GLN A 73 29.45 9.09 -3.04
C GLN A 73 28.92 8.14 -1.95
N PRO A 74 28.69 8.62 -0.72
CA PRO A 74 28.11 7.78 0.34
C PRO A 74 26.72 7.30 -0.09
N PRO A 75 26.26 6.10 0.29
CA PRO A 75 24.89 5.66 0.01
C PRO A 75 23.85 6.63 0.59
N LEU A 76 22.72 6.81 -0.11
CA LEU A 76 21.54 7.47 0.47
C LEU A 76 21.04 6.64 1.65
N VAL A 77 20.65 7.26 2.76
CA VAL A 77 20.15 6.56 3.94
C VAL A 77 18.63 6.67 3.99
N LEU A 78 17.95 5.53 3.79
CA LEU A 78 16.50 5.39 3.89
C LEU A 78 16.14 4.76 5.24
N ALA A 79 15.42 5.51 6.08
CA ALA A 79 14.91 4.99 7.36
C ALA A 79 13.44 4.53 7.26
N PHE A 80 13.10 3.44 7.94
CA PHE A 80 11.74 2.95 8.11
C PHE A 80 11.33 2.95 9.57
N LEU A 81 10.20 3.59 9.87
CA LEU A 81 9.58 3.65 11.18
C LEU A 81 8.11 3.21 11.10
N GLY A 82 7.58 2.72 12.21
CA GLY A 82 6.16 2.45 12.39
C GLY A 82 5.86 1.07 12.94
N ASP A 83 4.83 0.45 12.39
CA ASP A 83 4.27 -0.81 12.89
C ASP A 83 4.74 -2.06 12.11
N SER A 84 3.99 -3.16 12.24
CA SER A 84 4.26 -4.42 11.52
C SER A 84 4.26 -4.25 10.00
N THR A 85 3.48 -3.31 9.48
CA THR A 85 3.43 -3.02 8.05
C THR A 85 4.76 -2.46 7.57
N ALA A 86 5.32 -1.48 8.31
CA ALA A 86 6.65 -0.93 8.03
C ALA A 86 7.77 -1.95 8.25
N ALA A 87 7.62 -2.82 9.25
CA ALA A 87 8.59 -3.89 9.52
C ALA A 87 8.62 -4.97 8.42
N GLY A 88 7.56 -5.10 7.60
CA GLY A 88 7.47 -6.08 6.53
C GLY A 88 6.84 -7.42 6.96
N LEU A 89 5.97 -7.41 7.96
CA LEU A 89 5.26 -8.62 8.39
C LEU A 89 4.29 -9.08 7.29
N GLY A 90 4.29 -10.37 6.96
CA GLY A 90 3.45 -10.93 5.89
C GLY A 90 4.23 -11.48 4.68
N VAL A 91 5.53 -11.24 4.62
CA VAL A 91 6.44 -11.81 3.61
C VAL A 91 7.47 -12.74 4.22
N LEU A 92 7.98 -13.67 3.41
CA LEU A 92 8.99 -14.65 3.82
C LEU A 92 10.42 -14.22 3.48
N ARG A 93 10.60 -13.31 2.52
CA ARG A 93 11.92 -12.90 2.05
C ARG A 93 12.17 -11.42 2.34
N ALA A 94 13.38 -11.09 2.78
CA ALA A 94 13.81 -9.71 3.05
C ALA A 94 13.56 -8.76 1.87
N ARG A 95 13.86 -9.20 0.64
CA ARG A 95 13.65 -8.43 -0.60
C ARG A 95 12.19 -8.10 -0.92
N GLU A 96 11.24 -8.79 -0.29
CA GLU A 96 9.79 -8.60 -0.49
C GLU A 96 9.22 -7.61 0.54
N THR A 97 10.01 -7.16 1.51
CA THR A 97 9.61 -6.14 2.48
C THR A 97 9.43 -4.77 1.81
N PRO A 98 8.57 -3.89 2.33
CA PRO A 98 8.38 -2.57 1.74
C PRO A 98 9.66 -1.74 1.77
N GLY A 99 10.47 -1.88 2.83
CA GLY A 99 11.77 -1.22 2.94
C GLY A 99 12.73 -1.62 1.82
N ALA A 100 12.88 -2.92 1.57
CA ALA A 100 13.75 -3.43 0.51
C ALA A 100 13.28 -3.00 -0.89
N LEU A 101 11.96 -3.07 -1.13
CA LEU A 101 11.36 -2.67 -2.41
C LEU A 101 11.58 -1.18 -2.70
N LEU A 102 11.37 -0.33 -1.69
CA LEU A 102 11.62 1.11 -1.83
C LEU A 102 13.11 1.43 -1.93
N ALA A 103 13.98 0.76 -1.17
CA ALA A 103 15.42 0.96 -1.25
C ALA A 103 15.97 0.59 -2.65
N ALA A 104 15.55 -0.55 -3.19
CA ALA A 104 15.94 -0.98 -4.53
C ALA A 104 15.40 -0.05 -5.64
N GLY A 105 14.11 0.33 -5.54
CA GLY A 105 13.50 1.27 -6.49
C GLY A 105 14.15 2.65 -6.44
N LEU A 106 14.42 3.15 -5.23
CA LEU A 106 15.08 4.44 -5.04
C LEU A 106 16.52 4.42 -5.54
N ALA A 107 17.27 3.33 -5.28
CA ALA A 107 18.63 3.20 -5.77
C ALA A 107 18.70 3.21 -7.31
N SER A 108 17.70 2.59 -7.96
CA SER A 108 17.61 2.56 -9.42
C SER A 108 17.30 3.93 -10.01
N VAL A 109 16.40 4.70 -9.39
CA VAL A 109 16.04 6.06 -9.88
C VAL A 109 17.12 7.09 -9.55
N ALA A 110 17.78 6.96 -8.40
CA ALA A 110 18.85 7.85 -7.99
C ALA A 110 20.19 7.55 -8.66
N GLU A 111 20.31 6.39 -9.33
CA GLU A 111 21.58 5.82 -9.80
C GLU A 111 22.66 5.87 -8.71
N ARG A 112 22.26 5.58 -7.47
CA ARG A 112 23.11 5.68 -6.27
C ARG A 112 22.72 4.61 -5.26
N PRO A 113 23.68 3.95 -4.59
CA PRO A 113 23.36 2.96 -3.57
C PRO A 113 22.48 3.55 -2.45
N VAL A 114 21.57 2.75 -1.91
CA VAL A 114 20.69 3.11 -0.79
C VAL A 114 20.92 2.17 0.37
N ARG A 115 21.32 2.71 1.52
CA ARG A 115 21.36 1.99 2.80
C ARG A 115 20.00 2.06 3.48
N LEU A 116 19.35 0.92 3.63
CA LEU A 116 18.11 0.77 4.39
C LEU A 116 18.40 0.57 5.87
N VAL A 117 17.71 1.33 6.72
CA VAL A 117 17.68 1.19 8.17
C VAL A 117 16.22 1.03 8.61
N ASN A 118 15.83 -0.16 9.07
CA ASN A 118 14.47 -0.43 9.53
C ASN A 118 14.41 -0.56 11.05
N VAL A 119 13.81 0.43 11.70
CA VAL A 119 13.60 0.46 13.15
C VAL A 119 12.13 0.27 13.53
N ALA A 120 11.27 -0.04 12.55
CA ALA A 120 9.87 -0.31 12.79
C ALA A 120 9.67 -1.53 13.68
N ARG A 121 8.61 -1.52 14.48
CA ARG A 121 8.32 -2.58 15.45
C ARG A 121 6.95 -3.18 15.18
N SER A 122 6.90 -4.50 15.07
CA SER A 122 5.63 -5.21 14.98
C SER A 122 4.74 -4.84 16.17
N GLY A 123 3.49 -4.48 15.87
CA GLY A 123 2.57 -4.00 16.89
C GLY A 123 2.90 -2.61 17.44
N GLY A 124 3.72 -1.77 16.80
CA GLY A 124 3.96 -0.38 17.21
C GLY A 124 2.74 0.53 17.01
N ARG A 125 2.63 1.59 17.83
CA ARG A 125 1.66 2.70 17.72
C ARG A 125 2.39 4.01 17.47
N SER A 126 1.66 5.09 17.16
CA SER A 126 2.24 6.43 17.11
C SER A 126 3.05 6.80 18.37
N GLY A 127 2.62 6.34 19.56
CA GLY A 127 3.33 6.59 20.81
C GLY A 127 4.68 5.90 20.95
N ASP A 128 4.96 4.89 20.13
CA ASP A 128 6.24 4.17 20.12
C ASP A 128 7.26 4.83 19.17
N LEU A 129 6.85 5.83 18.38
CA LEU A 129 7.72 6.49 17.40
C LEU A 129 8.89 7.22 18.06
N SER A 130 8.74 7.76 19.28
CA SER A 130 9.82 8.44 19.98
C SER A 130 11.03 7.53 20.19
N GLY A 131 10.81 6.30 20.66
CA GLY A 131 11.88 5.31 20.81
C GLY A 131 12.46 4.85 19.47
N GLN A 132 11.67 4.84 18.39
CA GLN A 132 12.18 4.54 17.05
C GLN A 132 13.04 5.68 16.49
N LEU A 133 12.73 6.95 16.81
CA LEU A 133 13.56 8.09 16.43
C LEU A 133 14.95 8.03 17.07
N GLU A 134 15.02 7.63 18.35
CA GLU A 134 16.30 7.42 19.04
C GLU A 134 17.20 6.40 18.33
N LEU A 135 16.59 5.41 17.66
CA LEU A 135 17.30 4.42 16.86
C LEU A 135 17.62 4.91 15.45
N ALA A 136 16.74 5.68 14.80
CA ALA A 136 16.92 6.12 13.42
C ALA A 136 17.87 7.31 13.26
N LEU A 137 17.76 8.33 14.12
CA LEU A 137 18.51 9.58 13.99
C LEU A 137 20.04 9.43 14.00
N PRO A 138 20.66 8.50 14.78
CA PRO A 138 22.10 8.26 14.71
C PRO A 138 22.61 7.88 13.32
N HIS A 139 21.75 7.32 12.45
CA HIS A 139 22.10 6.94 11.09
C HIS A 139 22.08 8.10 10.10
N ARG A 140 21.62 9.30 10.52
CA ARG A 140 21.45 10.50 9.69
C ARG A 140 20.69 10.21 8.39
N PRO A 141 19.42 9.79 8.47
CA PRO A 141 18.65 9.45 7.29
C PRO A 141 18.43 10.66 6.38
N ASP A 142 18.66 10.49 5.08
CA ASP A 142 18.32 11.49 4.06
C ASP A 142 16.80 11.54 3.85
N ILE A 143 16.15 10.37 3.95
CA ILE A 143 14.70 10.23 3.84
C ILE A 143 14.17 9.15 4.77
N ALA A 144 12.97 9.36 5.32
CA ALA A 144 12.28 8.43 6.17
C ALA A 144 10.88 8.11 5.67
N VAL A 145 10.49 6.85 5.78
CA VAL A 145 9.12 6.37 5.57
C VAL A 145 8.52 5.97 6.91
N ILE A 146 7.37 6.53 7.24
CA ILE A 146 6.59 6.15 8.43
C ILE A 146 5.30 5.47 7.99
N MET A 147 5.04 4.25 8.47
CA MET A 147 3.74 3.58 8.29
C MET A 147 3.21 3.15 9.66
N VAL A 148 2.21 3.88 10.16
CA VAL A 148 1.62 3.66 11.47
C VAL A 148 0.16 4.08 11.49
N GLY A 149 -0.64 3.45 12.34
CA GLY A 149 -2.00 3.89 12.66
C GLY A 149 -3.01 2.75 12.73
N ALA A 150 -2.72 1.60 12.10
CA ALA A 150 -3.59 0.44 12.20
C ALA A 150 -3.75 0.01 13.67
N ASN A 151 -2.65 -0.05 14.41
CA ASN A 151 -2.63 -0.38 15.84
C ASN A 151 -3.21 0.70 16.74
N ASP A 152 -3.21 1.97 16.31
CA ASP A 152 -3.87 3.05 17.02
C ASP A 152 -5.38 2.89 16.97
N VAL A 153 -5.93 2.48 15.83
CA VAL A 153 -7.36 2.19 15.70
C VAL A 153 -7.75 0.91 16.42
N THR A 154 -7.04 -0.21 16.19
CA THR A 154 -7.41 -1.52 16.74
C THR A 154 -7.25 -1.60 18.25
N ARG A 155 -6.34 -0.81 18.83
CA ARG A 155 -6.11 -0.75 20.28
C ARG A 155 -6.57 0.55 20.92
N HIS A 156 -7.44 1.27 20.21
CA HIS A 156 -8.20 2.41 20.72
C HIS A 156 -7.34 3.52 21.33
N SER A 157 -6.20 3.83 20.71
CA SER A 157 -5.43 5.04 21.05
C SER A 157 -6.30 6.28 20.85
N PRO A 158 -6.23 7.31 21.72
CA PRO A 158 -6.87 8.58 21.46
C PRO A 158 -6.33 9.20 20.17
N ALA A 159 -7.19 9.44 19.18
CA ALA A 159 -6.77 9.86 17.84
C ALA A 159 -5.93 11.14 17.85
N GLN A 160 -6.30 12.12 18.69
CA GLN A 160 -5.58 13.37 18.83
C GLN A 160 -4.16 13.16 19.38
N LEU A 161 -3.99 12.21 20.30
CA LEU A 161 -2.67 11.85 20.84
C LEU A 161 -1.82 11.17 19.77
N ALA A 162 -2.38 10.19 19.06
CA ALA A 162 -1.68 9.47 18.01
C ALA A 162 -1.23 10.38 16.85
N VAL A 163 -2.09 11.34 16.45
CA VAL A 163 -1.78 12.32 15.42
C VAL A 163 -0.71 13.30 15.89
N ARG A 164 -0.78 13.78 17.13
CA ARG A 164 0.23 14.67 17.69
C ARG A 164 1.61 14.00 17.74
N GLN A 165 1.67 12.77 18.25
CA GLN A 165 2.91 12.00 18.33
C GLN A 165 3.53 11.71 16.96
N LEU A 166 2.70 11.44 15.94
CA LEU A 166 3.17 11.34 14.56
C LEU A 166 3.74 12.68 14.06
N GLY A 167 3.02 13.79 14.29
CA GLY A 167 3.49 15.12 13.90
C GLY A 167 4.81 15.51 14.57
N GLU A 168 4.96 15.21 15.87
CA GLU A 168 6.22 15.39 16.62
C GLU A 168 7.37 14.57 16.00
N ALA A 169 7.11 13.33 15.61
CA ALA A 169 8.11 12.48 14.98
C ALA A 169 8.54 12.99 13.59
N VAL A 170 7.59 13.44 12.77
CA VAL A 170 7.87 14.07 11.47
C VAL A 170 8.70 15.34 11.66
N ALA A 171 8.27 16.22 12.57
CA ALA A 171 8.98 17.46 12.85
C ALA A 171 10.42 17.21 13.32
N ALA A 172 10.64 16.21 14.18
CA ALA A 172 11.98 15.83 14.64
C ALA A 172 12.88 15.34 13.48
N LEU A 173 12.36 14.52 12.57
CA LEU A 173 13.09 14.08 11.38
C LEU A 173 13.42 15.27 10.46
N ARG A 174 12.43 16.13 10.15
CA ARG A 174 12.65 17.33 9.32
C ARG A 174 13.67 18.28 9.94
N ALA A 175 13.64 18.46 11.26
CA ALA A 175 14.61 19.28 12.00
C ALA A 175 16.06 18.74 11.92
N ASN A 176 16.23 17.44 11.62
CA ASN A 176 17.52 16.79 11.41
C ASN A 176 17.89 16.67 9.91
N GLY A 177 17.20 17.40 9.03
CA GLY A 177 17.48 17.42 7.59
C GLY A 177 16.96 16.21 6.81
N CYS A 178 16.15 15.35 7.44
CA CYS A 178 15.57 14.17 6.79
C CYS A 178 14.27 14.56 6.07
N GLU A 179 14.09 14.16 4.80
CA GLU A 179 12.78 14.20 4.13
C GLU A 179 11.85 13.14 4.70
N VAL A 180 10.53 13.38 4.76
CA VAL A 180 9.59 12.44 5.41
C VAL A 180 8.37 12.17 4.55
N VAL A 181 8.14 10.90 4.26
CA VAL A 181 6.91 10.41 3.63
C VAL A 181 6.15 9.50 4.58
N VAL A 182 4.87 9.80 4.81
CA VAL A 182 4.01 8.98 5.67
C VAL A 182 2.99 8.22 4.84
N GLY A 183 3.02 6.90 4.95
CA GLY A 183 1.93 6.03 4.54
C GLY A 183 0.83 6.09 5.59
N THR A 184 -0.28 6.76 5.29
CA THR A 184 -1.34 7.00 6.28
C THR A 184 -2.09 5.72 6.66
N CYS A 185 -2.82 5.78 7.78
CA CYS A 185 -3.59 4.66 8.32
C CYS A 185 -4.42 3.97 7.21
N PRO A 186 -4.25 2.66 6.99
CA PRO A 186 -5.02 1.95 5.99
C PRO A 186 -6.49 1.84 6.38
N ASP A 187 -7.38 1.73 5.38
CA ASP A 187 -8.82 1.52 5.58
C ASP A 187 -9.09 0.11 6.11
N LEU A 188 -9.19 -0.02 7.43
CA LEU A 188 -9.43 -1.30 8.12
C LEU A 188 -10.78 -1.93 7.78
N GLY A 189 -11.72 -1.19 7.19
CA GLY A 189 -12.96 -1.76 6.68
C GLY A 189 -12.80 -2.58 5.39
N THR A 190 -11.59 -2.71 4.86
CA THR A 190 -11.26 -3.61 3.75
C THR A 190 -10.84 -5.01 4.20
N ILE A 191 -10.53 -5.18 5.49
CA ILE A 191 -10.13 -6.48 6.05
C ILE A 191 -11.33 -7.44 5.99
N LYS A 192 -11.20 -8.50 5.19
CA LYS A 192 -12.28 -9.44 4.89
C LYS A 192 -12.92 -10.07 6.14
N PRO A 193 -12.14 -10.50 7.17
CA PRO A 193 -12.68 -10.95 8.45
C PRO A 193 -13.61 -9.96 9.17
N VAL A 194 -13.49 -8.64 8.94
CA VAL A 194 -14.29 -7.62 9.61
C VAL A 194 -15.67 -7.51 8.93
N ARG A 195 -16.73 -7.89 9.64
CA ARG A 195 -18.12 -7.89 9.14
C ARG A 195 -18.87 -6.60 9.52
N PRO A 196 -19.94 -6.22 8.79
CA PRO A 196 -20.81 -5.13 9.21
C PRO A 196 -21.66 -5.52 10.43
N PRO A 197 -21.85 -4.63 11.43
CA PRO A 197 -21.55 -3.19 11.37
C PRO A 197 -20.12 -2.76 11.72
N LEU A 198 -19.29 -3.62 12.33
CA LEU A 198 -17.92 -3.27 12.73
C LEU A 198 -17.07 -2.75 11.56
N ARG A 199 -17.27 -3.29 10.36
CA ARG A 199 -16.61 -2.84 9.13
C ARG A 199 -16.81 -1.35 8.85
N TRP A 200 -18.02 -0.84 9.08
CA TRP A 200 -18.34 0.57 8.84
C TRP A 200 -17.68 1.47 9.87
N VAL A 201 -17.66 1.03 11.14
CA VAL A 201 -16.97 1.73 12.22
C VAL A 201 -15.46 1.76 11.97
N ALA A 202 -14.85 0.61 11.67
CA ALA A 202 -13.42 0.49 11.37
C ALA A 202 -13.00 1.37 10.19
N ARG A 203 -13.77 1.36 9.10
CA ARG A 203 -13.57 2.26 7.94
C ARG A 203 -13.62 3.73 8.34
N ARG A 204 -14.64 4.13 9.11
CA ARG A 204 -14.79 5.52 9.53
C ARG A 204 -13.63 5.98 10.39
N LEU A 205 -13.28 5.20 11.42
CA LEU A 205 -12.20 5.54 12.35
C LEU A 205 -10.85 5.60 11.66
N SER A 206 -10.53 4.62 10.81
CA SER A 206 -9.27 4.62 10.05
C SER A 206 -9.15 5.80 9.09
N ARG A 207 -10.20 6.12 8.33
CA ARG A 207 -10.21 7.28 7.42
C ARG A 207 -10.12 8.62 8.16
N GLN A 208 -10.80 8.75 9.30
CA GLN A 208 -10.70 9.94 10.15
C GLN A 208 -9.27 10.11 10.68
N LEU A 209 -8.64 9.01 11.13
CA LEU A 209 -7.24 9.03 11.55
C LEU A 209 -6.32 9.41 10.38
N ALA A 210 -6.49 8.81 9.20
CA ALA A 210 -5.67 9.10 8.02
C ALA A 210 -5.77 10.56 7.56
N ALA A 211 -6.97 11.16 7.61
CA ALA A 211 -7.15 12.58 7.33
C ALA A 211 -6.43 13.46 8.35
N ALA A 212 -6.57 13.15 9.65
CA ALA A 212 -5.90 13.91 10.71
C ALA A 212 -4.36 13.76 10.64
N GLN A 213 -3.85 12.57 10.34
CA GLN A 213 -2.43 12.32 10.07
C GLN A 213 -1.95 13.18 8.89
N THR A 214 -2.72 13.27 7.81
CA THR A 214 -2.36 14.09 6.65
C THR A 214 -2.16 15.56 7.01
N ILE A 215 -3.08 16.13 7.79
CA ILE A 215 -2.95 17.53 8.24
C ILE A 215 -1.66 17.70 9.05
N ALA A 216 -1.47 16.90 10.09
CA ALA A 216 -0.31 17.03 10.98
C ALA A 216 1.04 16.80 10.27
N VAL A 217 1.10 15.84 9.34
CA VAL A 217 2.33 15.54 8.58
C VAL A 217 2.67 16.69 7.64
N VAL A 218 1.68 17.22 6.92
CA VAL A 218 1.87 18.31 5.96
C VAL A 218 2.27 19.60 6.68
N GLU A 219 1.64 19.90 7.83
CA GLU A 219 2.02 21.03 8.69
C GLU A 219 3.43 20.88 9.28
N ALA A 220 3.84 19.64 9.61
CA ALA A 220 5.19 19.33 10.06
C ALA A 220 6.24 19.30 8.92
N GLY A 221 5.85 19.59 7.67
CA GLY A 221 6.76 19.66 6.52
C GLY A 221 7.07 18.33 5.86
N GLY A 222 6.29 17.28 6.13
CA GLY A 222 6.34 16.00 5.43
C GLY A 222 5.31 15.90 4.30
N ARG A 223 5.31 14.74 3.62
CA ARG A 223 4.35 14.39 2.57
C ARG A 223 3.58 13.14 2.97
N THR A 224 2.30 13.04 2.60
CA THR A 224 1.53 11.81 2.81
C THR A 224 1.19 11.09 1.53
N VAL A 225 1.12 9.77 1.64
CA VAL A 225 0.56 8.88 0.62
C VAL A 225 -0.55 8.07 1.27
N SER A 226 -1.75 8.17 0.71
CA SER A 226 -2.91 7.40 1.15
C SER A 226 -2.72 5.94 0.75
N LEU A 227 -2.40 5.11 1.73
CA LEU A 227 -2.33 3.66 1.57
C LEU A 227 -3.72 3.01 1.70
N GLY A 228 -4.79 3.80 1.84
CA GLY A 228 -6.15 3.32 2.04
C GLY A 228 -6.55 2.27 1.00
N SER A 229 -7.15 1.16 1.46
CA SER A 229 -7.48 -0.07 0.69
C SER A 229 -6.31 -0.76 -0.02
N LEU A 230 -5.08 -0.23 0.12
CA LEU A 230 -3.92 -0.55 -0.73
C LEU A 230 -4.41 -0.84 -2.14
N LEU A 231 -5.04 0.16 -2.79
CA LEU A 231 -5.42 0.25 -4.23
C LEU A 231 -6.91 0.09 -4.63
N GLY A 232 -7.85 0.47 -3.79
CA GLY A 232 -9.24 0.69 -4.19
C GLY A 232 -10.12 -0.57 -4.19
N PRO A 233 -11.38 -0.46 -4.70
CA PRO A 233 -12.37 -1.54 -4.67
C PRO A 233 -11.91 -2.82 -5.37
N GLU A 234 -11.13 -2.70 -6.45
CA GLU A 234 -10.59 -3.83 -7.22
C GLU A 234 -9.59 -4.67 -6.40
N PHE A 235 -8.92 -4.07 -5.42
CA PHE A 235 -7.95 -4.75 -4.57
C PHE A 235 -8.56 -5.31 -3.30
N ALA A 236 -9.61 -4.67 -2.77
CA ALA A 236 -10.45 -5.27 -1.73
C ALA A 236 -11.11 -6.59 -2.22
N ALA A 237 -11.21 -6.80 -3.53
CA ALA A 237 -11.69 -8.02 -4.16
C ALA A 237 -10.60 -9.08 -4.41
N ARG A 238 -9.31 -8.80 -4.12
CA ARG A 238 -8.16 -9.68 -4.37
C ARG A 238 -7.54 -10.23 -3.07
N PRO A 239 -7.91 -11.44 -2.62
CA PRO A 239 -7.35 -12.07 -1.43
C PRO A 239 -5.82 -12.21 -1.45
N GLU A 240 -5.22 -12.35 -2.64
CA GLU A 240 -3.78 -12.46 -2.87
C GLU A 240 -2.98 -11.21 -2.46
N MET A 241 -3.65 -10.08 -2.22
CA MET A 241 -3.04 -8.85 -1.70
C MET A 241 -2.73 -8.92 -0.21
N PHE A 242 -3.27 -9.91 0.49
CA PHE A 242 -3.08 -10.14 1.92
C PHE A 242 -2.26 -11.41 2.16
N ALA A 243 -1.48 -11.40 3.23
CA ALA A 243 -0.74 -12.57 3.70
C ALA A 243 -1.71 -13.65 4.22
N ALA A 244 -1.15 -14.78 4.67
CA ALA A 244 -1.92 -15.93 5.16
C ALA A 244 -2.87 -15.59 6.33
N ASP A 245 -2.55 -14.55 7.10
CA ASP A 245 -3.39 -14.05 8.19
C ASP A 245 -4.62 -13.25 7.76
N ARG A 246 -4.71 -12.88 6.47
CA ARG A 246 -5.78 -12.06 5.89
C ARG A 246 -5.84 -10.65 6.46
N TYR A 247 -4.72 -10.16 7.00
CA TYR A 247 -4.60 -8.84 7.62
C TYR A 247 -3.40 -8.05 7.09
N HIS A 248 -2.20 -8.63 7.14
CA HIS A 248 -1.00 -7.95 6.65
C HIS A 248 -0.92 -8.02 5.11
N PRO A 249 -0.22 -7.08 4.46
CA PRO A 249 0.02 -7.16 3.02
C PRO A 249 0.85 -8.40 2.65
N SER A 250 0.52 -9.03 1.53
CA SER A 250 1.38 -10.04 0.90
C SER A 250 2.58 -9.38 0.21
N ALA A 251 3.47 -10.19 -0.39
CA ALA A 251 4.54 -9.66 -1.25
C ALA A 251 3.99 -8.77 -2.38
N GLN A 252 2.86 -9.14 -2.99
CA GLN A 252 2.20 -8.32 -4.00
C GLN A 252 1.56 -7.06 -3.40
N GLY A 253 0.99 -7.18 -2.20
CA GLY A 253 0.53 -6.06 -1.38
C GLY A 253 1.62 -5.01 -1.16
N TYR A 254 2.78 -5.44 -0.69
CA TYR A 254 3.93 -4.57 -0.45
C TYR A 254 4.54 -4.01 -1.72
N ALA A 255 4.68 -4.81 -2.79
CA ALA A 255 5.13 -4.31 -4.09
C ALA A 255 4.26 -3.14 -4.55
N THR A 256 2.95 -3.25 -4.36
CA THR A 256 2.05 -2.23 -4.87
C THR A 256 1.95 -0.99 -3.97
N ALA A 257 2.08 -1.17 -2.65
CA ALA A 257 2.31 -0.09 -1.70
C ALA A 257 3.61 0.67 -2.02
N ALA A 258 4.71 -0.04 -2.24
CA ALA A 258 6.01 0.53 -2.57
C ALA A 258 5.94 1.36 -3.86
N MET A 259 5.30 0.84 -4.91
CA MET A 259 5.07 1.62 -6.15
C MET A 259 4.23 2.89 -5.91
N ALA A 260 3.45 2.99 -4.81
CA ALA A 260 2.64 4.18 -4.51
C ALA A 260 3.45 5.23 -3.77
N VAL A 261 4.39 4.79 -2.95
CA VAL A 261 5.25 5.64 -2.13
C VAL A 261 6.47 6.12 -2.92
N LEU A 262 7.03 5.30 -3.81
CA LEU A 262 8.28 5.60 -4.53
C LEU A 262 8.28 6.96 -5.25
N PRO A 263 7.24 7.35 -6.03
CA PRO A 263 7.24 8.65 -6.70
C PRO A 263 7.36 9.83 -5.73
N SER A 264 6.75 9.72 -4.53
CA SER A 264 6.84 10.72 -3.48
C SER A 264 8.25 10.83 -2.90
N LEU A 265 8.95 9.70 -2.73
CA LEU A 265 10.35 9.69 -2.30
C LEU A 265 11.25 10.40 -3.31
N CYS A 266 11.14 9.99 -4.59
CA CYS A 266 11.93 10.57 -5.67
C CYS A 266 11.67 12.08 -5.82
N ALA A 267 10.42 12.52 -5.67
CA ALA A 267 10.07 13.94 -5.74
C ALA A 267 10.60 14.75 -4.54
N MET A 268 10.62 14.17 -3.33
CA MET A 268 11.17 14.85 -2.14
C MET A 268 12.68 14.99 -2.20
N LEU A 269 13.36 13.99 -2.78
CA LEU A 269 14.81 14.02 -3.00
C LEU A 269 15.23 14.77 -4.28
N GLY A 270 14.29 15.33 -5.03
CA GLY A 270 14.58 16.10 -6.24
C GLY A 270 15.15 15.26 -7.39
N LEU A 271 14.88 13.94 -7.43
CA LEU A 271 15.46 13.00 -8.41
C LEU A 271 14.77 13.04 -9.79
N TRP A 272 13.71 13.82 -9.96
CA TRP A 272 13.05 13.99 -11.26
C TRP A 272 13.72 15.13 -12.04
N PRO A 273 14.13 14.91 -13.30
CA PRO A 273 14.67 15.95 -14.17
C PRO A 273 13.71 17.15 -14.28
N GLU A 274 14.26 18.37 -14.34
CA GLU A 274 13.48 19.60 -14.59
C GLU A 274 12.65 19.50 -15.88
N GLU A 275 13.18 18.86 -16.94
CA GLU A 275 12.51 18.69 -18.24
C GLU A 275 11.31 17.74 -18.23
N GLU A 276 11.22 16.83 -17.25
CA GLU A 276 10.07 15.92 -17.08
C GLU A 276 8.98 16.51 -16.17
N ARG A 277 9.20 17.71 -15.62
CA ARG A 277 8.16 18.43 -14.88
C ARG A 277 7.17 19.02 -15.90
N PRO A 278 5.89 18.59 -15.89
CA PRO A 278 4.95 19.09 -16.87
C PRO A 278 4.83 20.61 -16.77
N ALA A 279 5.05 21.31 -17.89
CA ALA A 279 4.96 22.77 -17.96
C ALA A 279 3.51 23.31 -17.85
N GLY A 280 2.53 22.46 -17.54
CA GLY A 280 1.11 22.79 -17.43
C GLY A 280 0.40 22.00 -16.33
N PRO A 281 -0.89 22.27 -16.08
CA PRO A 281 -1.65 21.57 -15.04
C PRO A 281 -1.65 20.07 -15.30
N VAL A 282 -1.04 19.30 -14.39
CA VAL A 282 -1.02 17.84 -14.47
C VAL A 282 -2.45 17.35 -14.19
N PRO A 283 -3.04 16.51 -15.07
CA PRO A 283 -4.34 15.92 -14.78
C PRO A 283 -4.33 15.20 -13.43
N GLY A 284 -5.28 15.55 -12.55
CA GLY A 284 -5.37 14.97 -11.20
C GLY A 284 -4.61 15.71 -10.11
N GLU A 285 -4.04 16.89 -10.41
CA GLU A 285 -3.51 17.83 -9.43
C GLU A 285 -4.54 18.90 -9.05
N THR A 286 -4.70 19.17 -7.76
CA THR A 286 -5.56 20.26 -7.28
C THR A 286 -5.00 20.86 -6.00
N VAL A 287 -4.89 22.19 -5.95
CA VAL A 287 -4.53 22.90 -4.72
C VAL A 287 -5.80 23.16 -3.92
N LEU A 288 -5.82 22.67 -2.68
CA LEU A 288 -6.97 22.75 -1.79
C LEU A 288 -6.51 23.19 -0.39
N PRO A 289 -7.41 23.72 0.47
CA PRO A 289 -7.11 23.82 1.89
C PRO A 289 -6.72 22.45 2.44
N VAL A 290 -5.71 22.40 3.32
CA VAL A 290 -5.11 21.12 3.77
C VAL A 290 -6.15 20.13 4.33
N ALA A 291 -7.14 20.63 5.07
CA ALA A 291 -8.21 19.80 5.64
C ALA A 291 -9.09 19.17 4.55
N VAL A 292 -9.34 19.89 3.45
CA VAL A 292 -10.12 19.39 2.31
C VAL A 292 -9.32 18.37 1.52
N ALA A 293 -8.03 18.66 1.26
CA ALA A 293 -7.12 17.71 0.62
C ALA A 293 -7.00 16.41 1.44
N ALA A 294 -6.86 16.53 2.76
CA ALA A 294 -6.77 15.41 3.68
C ALA A 294 -8.03 14.53 3.68
N ALA A 295 -9.22 15.16 3.74
CA ALA A 295 -10.48 14.44 3.68
C ALA A 295 -10.67 13.71 2.34
N ALA A 296 -10.31 14.36 1.22
CA ALA A 296 -10.37 13.76 -0.11
C ALA A 296 -9.38 12.58 -0.26
N ALA A 297 -8.15 12.74 0.22
CA ALA A 297 -7.11 11.71 0.17
C ALA A 297 -7.42 10.50 1.05
N ALA A 298 -8.00 10.69 2.23
CA ALA A 298 -8.37 9.60 3.13
C ALA A 298 -9.39 8.63 2.53
N GLY A 299 -10.20 9.10 1.57
CA GLY A 299 -11.17 8.27 0.85
C GLY A 299 -10.64 7.61 -0.43
N ARG A 300 -9.44 7.97 -0.91
CA ARG A 300 -8.92 7.58 -2.22
C ARG A 300 -7.48 7.07 -2.14
N ALA A 301 -7.31 5.77 -2.38
CA ALA A 301 -6.01 5.10 -2.43
C ALA A 301 -5.05 5.77 -3.42
N GLY A 302 -3.76 5.78 -3.11
CA GLY A 302 -2.72 6.34 -3.99
C GLY A 302 -2.74 7.87 -4.10
N SER A 303 -3.61 8.55 -3.36
CA SER A 303 -3.61 10.00 -3.29
C SER A 303 -2.39 10.48 -2.50
N GLU A 304 -1.73 11.50 -3.01
CA GLU A 304 -0.56 12.12 -2.41
C GLU A 304 -0.92 13.54 -1.99
N VAL A 305 -0.49 13.96 -0.79
CA VAL A 305 -0.73 15.32 -0.28
C VAL A 305 0.57 15.92 0.22
N THR A 306 0.88 17.12 -0.28
CA THR A 306 2.09 17.88 0.07
C THR A 306 1.74 19.35 0.28
N ALA A 307 2.45 20.05 1.17
CA ALA A 307 2.25 21.49 1.38
C ALA A 307 2.55 22.28 0.10
N VAL A 308 1.82 23.39 -0.10
CA VAL A 308 2.11 24.40 -1.12
C VAL A 308 2.72 25.62 -0.46
N GLY A 309 3.83 26.12 -1.02
CA GLY A 309 4.57 27.29 -0.53
C GLY A 309 5.63 26.95 0.52
N THR A 310 6.40 27.97 0.92
CA THR A 310 7.46 27.90 1.94
C THR A 310 7.15 28.81 3.13
N GLY A 311 7.73 28.52 4.30
CA GLY A 311 7.60 29.37 5.50
C GLY A 311 6.27 29.22 6.25
N ALA A 312 5.86 30.24 7.02
CA ALA A 312 4.71 30.18 7.94
C ALA A 312 3.33 29.98 7.26
N ALA A 313 3.26 30.12 5.93
CA ALA A 313 2.07 29.81 5.14
C ALA A 313 2.05 28.37 4.59
N ALA A 314 3.19 27.65 4.67
CA ALA A 314 3.29 26.25 4.31
C ALA A 314 2.37 25.44 5.24
N GLY A 315 1.53 24.59 4.64
CA GLY A 315 0.61 23.72 5.37
C GLY A 315 -0.83 24.23 5.46
N ARG A 316 -1.14 25.49 5.11
CA ARG A 316 -2.54 25.94 4.97
C ARG A 316 -3.20 25.40 3.70
N TRP A 317 -2.41 25.33 2.64
CA TRP A 317 -2.80 24.82 1.34
C TRP A 317 -1.94 23.60 1.03
N ALA A 318 -2.56 22.62 0.38
CA ALA A 318 -1.90 21.41 -0.02
C ALA A 318 -2.25 21.06 -1.47
N LEU A 319 -1.24 20.55 -2.18
CA LEU A 319 -1.40 19.95 -3.49
C LEU A 319 -1.86 18.51 -3.26
N LEU A 320 -3.08 18.22 -3.71
CA LEU A 320 -3.61 16.87 -3.81
C LEU A 320 -3.28 16.32 -5.19
N ARG A 321 -2.65 15.15 -5.22
CA ARG A 321 -2.30 14.41 -6.44
C ARG A 321 -3.03 13.09 -6.48
N HIS A 322 -3.68 12.79 -7.61
CA HIS A 322 -4.25 11.47 -7.88
C HIS A 322 -3.45 10.80 -9.00
N ARG A 323 -2.52 9.91 -8.63
CA ARG A 323 -1.80 9.10 -9.60
C ARG A 323 -2.66 7.88 -9.97
N LEU A 324 -3.45 8.03 -11.04
CA LEU A 324 -4.07 6.88 -11.71
C LEU A 324 -2.96 5.95 -12.21
N ARG A 325 -3.04 4.67 -11.87
CA ARG A 325 -2.21 3.66 -12.53
C ARG A 325 -3.04 2.90 -13.53
N VAL A 326 -2.54 2.88 -14.76
CA VAL A 326 -2.82 1.81 -15.71
C VAL A 326 -2.36 0.51 -15.06
N GLY A 327 -3.23 -0.52 -15.06
CA GLY A 327 -2.96 -1.79 -14.39
C GLY A 327 -1.64 -2.43 -14.84
N LEU A 328 -1.09 -3.30 -13.99
CA LEU A 328 -0.03 -4.23 -14.39
C LEU A 328 -0.44 -4.94 -15.70
N PRO A 329 0.47 -5.13 -16.67
CA PRO A 329 0.16 -5.85 -17.90
C PRO A 329 -0.27 -7.28 -17.56
N GLY A 330 -1.57 -7.50 -17.65
CA GLY A 330 -2.22 -8.79 -17.37
C GLY A 330 -3.71 -8.82 -17.73
N ALA A 331 -4.24 -7.76 -18.35
CA ALA A 331 -5.61 -7.70 -18.82
C ALA A 331 -5.70 -6.89 -20.12
N TRP A 332 -4.87 -7.22 -21.10
CA TRP A 332 -5.43 -7.35 -22.44
C TRP A 332 -6.12 -8.70 -22.45
N ALA A 333 -7.29 -8.76 -21.81
CA ALA A 333 -8.28 -9.72 -22.25
C ALA A 333 -8.37 -9.48 -23.76
N MET A 334 -8.22 -10.56 -24.53
CA MET A 334 -8.51 -10.54 -25.94
C MET A 334 -9.87 -9.86 -26.09
N GLU A 335 -9.89 -8.61 -26.55
CA GLU A 335 -11.00 -8.12 -27.32
C GLU A 335 -11.00 -9.04 -28.54
N GLU A 336 -11.75 -10.15 -28.44
CA GLU A 336 -12.33 -10.72 -29.62
C GLU A 336 -12.99 -9.56 -30.36
N PRO A 337 -12.62 -9.28 -31.62
CA PRO A 337 -13.28 -8.27 -32.39
C PRO A 337 -14.71 -8.74 -32.65
N THR A 338 -15.63 -8.37 -31.76
CA THR A 338 -17.06 -8.51 -32.02
C THR A 338 -17.42 -7.55 -33.14
N GLY A 339 -17.59 -8.11 -34.35
CA GLY A 339 -18.33 -7.48 -35.43
C GLY A 339 -17.55 -7.20 -36.71
N ALA A 340 -16.95 -8.21 -37.32
CA ALA A 340 -16.80 -8.24 -38.78
C ALA A 340 -17.85 -9.21 -39.35
N PRO A 341 -18.56 -8.86 -40.45
CA PRO A 341 -19.59 -9.73 -41.01
C PRO A 341 -18.94 -11.03 -41.50
N VAL A 342 -19.58 -12.15 -41.15
CA VAL A 342 -19.22 -13.48 -41.65
C VAL A 342 -19.20 -13.46 -43.17
N ALA A 343 -18.01 -13.51 -43.76
CA ALA A 343 -17.85 -13.77 -45.17
C ALA A 343 -18.04 -15.28 -45.40
N THR A 344 -19.08 -15.62 -46.16
CA THR A 344 -19.34 -16.96 -46.68
C THR A 344 -18.08 -17.48 -47.40
N PRO A 345 -17.61 -18.72 -47.16
CA PRO A 345 -16.48 -19.27 -47.90
C PRO A 345 -16.85 -19.41 -49.39
N PRO A 346 -15.91 -19.14 -50.32
CA PRO A 346 -16.17 -19.32 -51.73
C PRO A 346 -16.34 -20.80 -52.07
N ALA A 347 -17.28 -21.09 -52.96
CA ALA A 347 -17.60 -22.43 -53.45
C ALA A 347 -16.38 -23.09 -54.12
N GLU A 348 -16.19 -24.38 -53.86
CA GLU A 348 -15.22 -25.23 -54.56
C GLU A 348 -15.48 -25.23 -56.08
N PRO A 349 -14.44 -25.15 -56.92
CA PRO A 349 -14.59 -25.26 -58.36
C PRO A 349 -14.92 -26.71 -58.78
N PRO A 350 -15.69 -26.91 -59.86
CA PRO A 350 -16.21 -28.22 -60.24
C PRO A 350 -15.11 -29.15 -60.78
N VAL A 351 -15.16 -30.41 -60.32
CA VAL A 351 -14.35 -31.53 -60.79
C VAL A 351 -14.68 -31.86 -62.25
N GLN A 352 -13.69 -31.80 -63.13
CA GLN A 352 -13.79 -32.27 -64.53
C GLN A 352 -13.66 -33.81 -64.60
N PRO A 353 -14.48 -34.50 -65.41
CA PRO A 353 -14.37 -35.95 -65.62
C PRO A 353 -13.20 -36.33 -66.55
N PRO A 354 -12.71 -37.57 -66.49
CA PRO A 354 -11.43 -37.97 -67.09
C PRO A 354 -11.48 -38.12 -68.61
N ALA A 355 -10.40 -37.72 -69.27
CA ALA A 355 -10.18 -37.88 -70.70
C ALA A 355 -9.79 -39.32 -71.07
N THR A 356 -10.38 -39.81 -72.16
CA THR A 356 -10.06 -41.09 -72.80
C THR A 356 -8.69 -41.06 -73.50
N ALA A 357 -8.03 -42.21 -73.46
CA ALA A 357 -6.66 -42.48 -73.91
C ALA A 357 -6.42 -42.32 -75.43
N GLU A 358 -5.16 -42.08 -75.81
CA GLU A 358 -4.39 -42.93 -76.74
C GLU A 358 -2.86 -42.70 -76.58
N PRO A 359 -2.00 -43.64 -77.03
CA PRO A 359 -0.70 -43.94 -76.40
C PRO A 359 0.52 -43.49 -77.22
N VAL A 360 1.74 -43.68 -76.67
CA VAL A 360 2.96 -44.27 -77.32
C VAL A 360 4.30 -43.77 -76.70
N ALA A 361 5.17 -44.76 -76.47
CA ALA A 361 6.66 -44.82 -76.37
C ALA A 361 7.42 -43.94 -75.34
N GLU A 362 8.18 -44.49 -74.39
CA GLU A 362 9.45 -45.27 -74.42
C GLU A 362 10.69 -44.37 -74.17
N ASP A 363 11.69 -44.96 -73.50
CA ASP A 363 13.01 -44.42 -73.07
C ASP A 363 13.01 -43.53 -71.80
N GLY A 364 13.85 -43.72 -70.78
CA GLY A 364 15.02 -44.55 -70.56
C GLY A 364 15.93 -43.89 -69.50
N ASN A 365 16.68 -44.69 -68.72
CA ASN A 365 17.86 -44.35 -67.88
C ASN A 365 17.65 -43.46 -66.62
N THR A 366 17.77 -43.96 -65.37
CA THR A 366 18.92 -44.49 -64.57
C THR A 366 19.79 -43.44 -63.86
N SER A 367 20.05 -43.74 -62.57
CA SER A 367 21.27 -43.50 -61.79
C SER A 367 21.54 -42.07 -61.29
N ALA A 368 22.18 -41.81 -60.15
CA ALA A 368 22.54 -42.57 -58.93
C ALA A 368 23.23 -41.55 -57.99
N SER A 369 23.25 -41.83 -56.67
CA SER A 369 24.39 -41.69 -55.71
C SER A 369 25.23 -40.40 -55.67
N SER A 370 25.76 -39.85 -54.56
CA SER A 370 25.87 -40.20 -53.14
C SER A 370 26.96 -39.27 -52.54
N HIS A 371 26.90 -38.96 -51.23
CA HIS A 371 28.03 -38.87 -50.25
C HIS A 371 29.27 -37.98 -50.55
N ALA A 372 30.09 -37.48 -49.62
CA ALA A 372 30.36 -37.67 -48.19
C ALA A 372 31.33 -36.56 -47.70
N GLY A 373 31.60 -36.55 -46.38
CA GLY A 373 32.77 -35.93 -45.73
C GLY A 373 32.47 -35.68 -44.25
N ALA A 374 32.63 -36.65 -43.34
CA ALA A 374 33.86 -37.16 -42.72
C ALA A 374 34.59 -36.11 -41.84
N GLY A 375 34.73 -36.45 -40.55
CA GLY A 375 35.53 -35.73 -39.56
C GLY A 375 36.74 -36.56 -39.10
N ASP A 376 37.54 -35.94 -38.23
CA ASP A 376 38.54 -36.48 -37.29
C ASP A 376 38.68 -35.37 -36.21
N ALA A 377 38.86 -35.60 -34.90
CA ALA A 377 39.34 -36.76 -34.13
C ALA A 377 38.68 -36.80 -32.73
#